data_AF-A0AAU5YE63-F1
#
_entry.id   AF-A0AAU5YE63-F1
#
_cell.length_a   1.000
_cell.length_b   1.000
_cell.length_c   1.000
_cell.angle_alpha   90.00
_cell.angle_beta   90.00
_cell.angle_gamma   90.00
#
_symmetry.space_group_name_H-M   'P 1'
#
loop_
_entity.id
_entity.type
_entity.pdbx_description
1 polymer ?
#
loop_
_entity_poly.entity_id
_entity_poly.type
_entity_poly.pdbx_seq_one_letter_code
_entity_poly.pdbx_strand_id
1 'polypeptide(L)'
;MTHTTQPLTQQQLGDIAAIATRVADDPFYVSDCEGSLQVWREKALTHVRRDESGEIEMYSFPSTYKVTDQIVELDLSTWDPGEDEIDDKQRQDIHDLVEARAVLPALVAEVRRLQRQRKYLIAQLAKRDAEPGRGDTALREFLAGEETHVVADDSDGPEHVDDCPGCEAFTLTGHRAVVAGDGQQQ
;
A
#
# COMPACT_ATOMS: atom_id res chain seq x y z
N MET A 1 17.60 -20.28 3.01
CA MET A 1 17.42 -20.11 4.47
C MET A 1 15.95 -19.85 4.72
N THR A 2 15.23 -20.75 5.37
CA THR A 2 13.80 -20.57 5.68
C THR A 2 13.66 -19.75 6.95
N HIS A 3 13.30 -18.47 6.82
CA HIS A 3 12.96 -17.63 7.96
C HIS A 3 11.60 -18.08 8.49
N THR A 4 11.58 -18.87 9.57
CA THR A 4 10.34 -19.17 10.29
C THR A 4 9.87 -17.88 10.96
N THR A 5 8.84 -17.26 10.39
CA THR A 5 8.21 -16.07 10.96
C THR A 5 7.43 -16.50 12.21
N GLN A 6 7.92 -16.12 13.39
CA GLN A 6 7.21 -16.37 14.64
C GLN A 6 5.95 -15.48 14.71
N PRO A 7 4.79 -16.02 15.12
CA PRO A 7 3.60 -15.20 15.31
C PRO A 7 3.80 -14.22 16.46
N LEU A 8 3.29 -12.99 16.30
CA LEU A 8 3.28 -11.99 17.36
C LEU A 8 2.51 -12.48 18.59
N THR A 9 3.08 -12.26 19.76
CA THR A 9 2.44 -12.55 21.05
C THR A 9 1.31 -11.54 21.33
N GLN A 10 0.39 -11.90 22.22
CA GLN A 10 -0.69 -10.99 22.64
C GLN A 10 -0.16 -9.73 23.33
N GLN A 11 0.94 -9.84 24.07
CA GLN A 11 1.61 -8.70 24.68
C GLN A 11 2.15 -7.75 23.62
N GLN A 12 2.90 -8.26 22.65
CA GLN A 12 3.45 -7.44 21.55
C GLN A 12 2.34 -6.71 20.78
N LEU A 13 1.21 -7.37 20.51
CA LEU A 13 0.07 -6.71 19.86
C LEU A 13 -0.61 -5.66 20.75
N GLY A 14 -0.62 -5.87 22.07
CA GLY A 14 -1.06 -4.87 23.02
C GLY A 14 -0.17 -3.63 22.98
N ASP A 15 1.14 -3.82 23.01
CA ASP A 15 2.13 -2.73 22.97
C ASP A 15 2.06 -1.95 21.65
N ILE A 16 2.03 -2.65 20.51
CA ILE A 16 1.88 -2.04 19.18
C ILE A 16 0.57 -1.26 19.09
N ALA A 17 -0.53 -1.79 19.63
CA ALA A 17 -1.81 -1.08 19.61
C ALA A 17 -1.82 0.18 20.49
N ALA A 18 -1.12 0.14 21.64
CA ALA A 18 -0.96 1.31 22.48
C ALA A 18 -0.09 2.39 21.79
N ILE A 19 0.91 1.98 21.00
CA ILE A 19 1.65 2.89 20.13
C ILE A 19 0.73 3.47 19.05
N ALA A 20 0.01 2.61 18.32
CA ALA A 20 -0.86 3.01 17.22
C ALA A 20 -1.94 4.02 17.66
N THR A 21 -2.51 3.82 18.85
CA THR A 21 -3.49 4.77 19.42
C THR A 21 -2.87 6.14 19.66
N ARG A 22 -1.66 6.19 20.23
CA ARG A 22 -0.95 7.47 20.47
C ARG A 22 -0.54 8.16 19.17
N VAL A 23 -0.29 7.39 18.12
CA VAL A 23 0.13 7.88 16.80
C VAL A 23 -1.03 8.51 16.04
N ALA A 24 -2.24 7.94 16.16
CA ALA A 24 -3.42 8.40 15.42
C ALA A 24 -3.81 9.85 15.74
N ASP A 25 -3.63 10.30 16.98
CA ASP A 25 -4.01 11.65 17.44
C ASP A 25 -2.90 12.70 17.26
N ASP A 26 -1.77 12.31 16.65
CA ASP A 26 -0.55 13.13 16.61
C ASP A 26 0.17 12.94 15.27
N PRO A 27 -0.40 13.42 14.16
CA PRO A 27 0.17 13.25 12.82
C PRO A 27 1.51 13.99 12.70
N PHE A 28 2.34 13.48 11.78
CA PHE A 28 3.59 14.12 11.40
C PHE A 28 3.39 14.86 10.08
N TYR A 29 4.06 16.00 9.95
CA TYR A 29 4.14 16.80 8.75
C TYR A 29 5.58 16.77 8.23
N VAL A 30 5.74 16.53 6.93
CA VAL A 30 7.04 16.56 6.26
C VAL A 30 7.15 17.89 5.51
N SER A 31 8.19 18.65 5.82
CA SER A 31 8.59 19.82 5.05
C SER A 31 9.86 19.51 4.30
N ASP A 32 9.85 19.84 3.02
CA ASP A 32 10.99 19.77 2.14
C ASP A 32 11.14 21.13 1.48
N CYS A 33 11.97 22.00 2.08
CA CYS A 33 12.15 23.36 1.60
C CYS A 33 13.60 23.81 1.77
N GLU A 34 14.13 24.50 0.75
CA GLU A 34 15.44 25.17 0.79
C GLU A 34 16.61 24.24 1.16
N GLY A 35 16.54 22.97 0.73
CA GLY A 35 17.56 21.96 1.06
C GLY A 35 17.50 21.45 2.50
N SER A 36 16.40 21.70 3.23
CA SER A 36 16.16 21.13 4.55
C SER A 36 14.94 20.20 4.52
N LEU A 37 15.18 18.93 4.85
CA LEU A 37 14.15 17.93 5.02
C LEU A 37 13.82 17.79 6.52
N GLN A 38 12.63 18.23 6.90
CA GLN A 38 12.21 18.32 8.28
C GLN A 38 10.93 17.55 8.52
N VAL A 39 10.87 16.83 9.65
CA VAL A 39 9.66 16.14 10.12
C VAL A 39 9.21 16.80 11.40
N TRP A 40 7.99 17.31 11.41
CA TRP A 40 7.39 17.99 12.55
C TRP A 40 6.17 17.25 13.06
N ARG A 41 5.90 17.34 14.35
CA ARG A 41 4.54 17.09 14.86
C ARG A 41 3.64 18.17 14.32
N GLU A 42 2.56 17.78 13.69
CA GLU A 42 1.67 18.74 13.06
C GLU A 42 1.07 19.75 14.05
N LYS A 43 0.76 19.31 15.28
CA LYS A 43 0.26 20.17 16.36
C LYS A 43 1.23 21.27 16.82
N ALA A 44 2.51 21.17 16.44
CA ALA A 44 3.51 22.19 16.73
C ALA A 44 3.59 23.28 15.65
N LEU A 45 3.01 23.02 14.47
CA LEU A 45 2.92 24.01 13.41
C LEU A 45 1.97 25.14 13.82
N THR A 46 2.25 26.33 13.31
CA THR A 46 1.44 27.53 13.53
C THR A 46 0.82 27.97 12.22
N HIS A 47 -0.28 28.75 12.29
CA HIS A 47 -0.96 29.29 11.10
C HIS A 47 -1.34 28.23 10.06
N VAL A 48 -1.67 27.01 10.51
CA VAL A 48 -2.07 25.90 9.64
C VAL A 48 -3.39 26.23 8.94
N ARG A 49 -3.37 26.20 7.61
CA ARG A 49 -4.56 26.21 6.76
C ARG A 49 -4.57 24.95 5.92
N ARG A 50 -5.77 24.39 5.76
CA ARG A 50 -6.00 23.17 4.99
C ARG A 50 -6.90 23.46 3.80
N ASP A 51 -6.72 22.67 2.75
CA ASP A 51 -7.58 22.67 1.59
C ASP A 51 -8.87 21.85 1.82
N GLU A 52 -9.68 21.69 0.78
CA GLU A 52 -10.94 20.92 0.84
C GLU A 52 -10.73 19.42 1.09
N SER A 53 -9.56 18.88 0.74
CA SER A 53 -9.18 17.49 0.99
C SER A 53 -8.69 17.27 2.42
N GLY A 54 -8.41 18.36 3.13
CA GLY A 54 -7.85 18.34 4.48
C GLY A 54 -6.32 18.33 4.48
N GLU A 55 -5.65 18.47 3.35
CA GLU A 55 -4.19 18.58 3.28
C GLU A 55 -3.72 19.97 3.71
N ILE A 56 -2.52 20.07 4.29
CA ILE A 56 -1.96 21.36 4.72
C ILE A 56 -1.47 22.14 3.49
N GLU A 57 -2.11 23.27 3.20
CA GLU A 57 -1.71 24.18 2.10
C GLU A 57 -0.81 25.34 2.59
N MET A 58 -0.90 25.70 3.87
CA MET A 58 -0.14 26.79 4.45
C MET A 58 0.14 26.49 5.92
N TYR A 59 1.33 26.84 6.38
CA TYR A 59 1.76 26.70 7.76
C TYR A 59 2.92 27.65 8.03
N SER A 60 3.35 27.71 9.28
CA SER A 60 4.58 28.39 9.69
C SER A 60 5.23 27.62 10.83
N PHE A 61 6.55 27.54 10.83
CA PHE A 61 7.28 26.96 11.95
C PHE A 61 7.24 27.91 13.16
N PRO A 62 7.06 27.38 14.38
CA PRO A 62 7.13 28.20 15.58
C PRO A 62 8.54 28.74 15.80
N SER A 63 8.66 29.99 16.27
CA SER A 63 9.95 30.60 16.62
C SER A 63 10.64 29.95 17.82
N THR A 64 9.88 29.23 18.65
CA THR A 64 10.37 28.43 19.77
C THR A 64 9.54 27.16 19.88
N TYR A 65 10.17 26.00 20.00
CA TYR A 65 9.50 24.71 20.05
C TYR A 65 10.13 23.78 21.10
N LYS A 66 9.39 22.75 21.49
CA LYS A 66 9.97 21.70 22.35
C LYS A 66 10.86 20.83 21.48
N VAL A 67 11.93 20.28 22.06
CA VAL A 67 12.80 19.29 21.38
C VAL A 67 12.03 18.08 20.83
N THR A 68 10.83 17.81 21.34
CA THR A 68 9.97 16.71 20.88
C THR A 68 9.05 17.06 19.70
N ASP A 69 9.01 18.34 19.29
CA ASP A 69 8.10 18.84 18.27
C ASP A 69 8.71 18.72 16.86
N GLN A 70 10.01 18.97 16.72
CA GLN A 70 10.80 18.64 15.53
C GLN A 70 11.39 17.24 15.74
N ILE A 71 11.02 16.30 14.89
CA ILE A 71 11.36 14.87 15.02
C ILE A 71 12.64 14.56 14.25
N VAL A 72 12.77 15.12 13.05
CA VAL A 72 13.92 14.95 12.16
C VAL A 72 14.22 16.29 11.51
N GLU A 73 15.51 16.56 11.33
CA GLU A 73 16.03 17.62 10.49
C GLU A 73 17.27 17.06 9.79
N LEU A 74 17.28 17.14 8.47
CA LEU A 74 18.37 16.72 7.60
C LEU A 74 18.68 17.87 6.65
N ASP A 75 19.94 18.28 6.64
CA ASP A 75 20.46 19.18 5.62
C ASP A 75 20.84 18.36 4.39
N LEU A 76 20.20 18.66 3.27
CA LEU A 76 20.44 18.02 1.99
C LEU A 76 21.48 18.80 1.20
N SER A 77 22.22 18.09 0.36
CA SER A 77 23.24 18.70 -0.50
C SER A 77 22.63 19.38 -1.73
N THR A 78 21.47 18.90 -2.18
CA THR A 78 20.71 19.43 -3.31
C THR A 78 19.31 19.85 -2.88
N TRP A 79 18.75 20.82 -3.60
CA TRP A 79 17.41 21.35 -3.30
C TRP A 79 16.35 20.58 -4.06
N ASP A 80 16.64 20.23 -5.31
CA ASP A 80 15.71 19.61 -6.22
C ASP A 80 15.83 18.07 -6.20
N PRO A 81 14.70 17.34 -6.18
CA PRO A 81 14.71 15.89 -6.34
C PRO A 81 15.32 15.45 -7.68
N GLY A 82 16.06 14.34 -7.68
CA GLY A 82 16.71 13.77 -8.85
C GLY A 82 18.13 14.27 -9.12
N GLU A 83 18.64 15.21 -8.33
CA GLU A 83 20.00 15.74 -8.49
C GLU A 83 21.07 14.92 -7.76
N ASP A 84 20.72 14.32 -6.62
CA ASP A 84 21.63 13.49 -5.82
C ASP A 84 20.91 12.24 -5.28
N GLU A 85 21.47 11.07 -5.56
CA GLU A 85 20.86 9.78 -5.20
C GLU A 85 20.77 9.55 -3.69
N ILE A 86 21.67 10.14 -2.90
CA ILE A 86 21.66 10.01 -1.44
C ILE A 86 20.55 10.88 -0.87
N ASP A 87 20.43 12.12 -1.32
CA ASP A 87 19.37 13.04 -0.89
C ASP A 87 17.99 12.49 -1.28
N ASP A 88 17.84 11.98 -2.52
CA ASP A 88 16.61 11.33 -2.97
C ASP A 88 16.25 10.12 -2.12
N LYS A 89 17.25 9.31 -1.76
CA LYS A 89 17.03 8.18 -0.86
C LYS A 89 16.57 8.66 0.53
N GLN A 90 17.15 9.72 1.05
CA GLN A 90 16.75 10.27 2.34
C GLN A 90 15.32 10.82 2.30
N ARG A 91 14.94 11.52 1.22
CA ARG A 91 13.56 11.95 0.96
C ARG A 91 12.60 10.76 1.02
N GLN A 92 12.89 9.72 0.23
CA GLN A 92 12.06 8.52 0.18
C GLN A 92 11.95 7.84 1.54
N ASP A 93 13.06 7.63 2.24
CA ASP A 93 13.09 6.94 3.54
C ASP A 93 12.26 7.70 4.59
N ILE A 94 12.26 9.05 4.56
CA ILE A 94 11.43 9.88 5.45
C ILE A 94 9.95 9.78 5.10
N HIS A 95 9.59 9.85 3.82
CA HIS A 95 8.20 9.69 3.38
C HIS A 95 7.67 8.30 3.75
N ASP A 96 8.44 7.24 3.50
CA ASP A 96 8.09 5.86 3.87
C ASP A 96 7.86 5.72 5.38
N LEU A 97 8.72 6.35 6.20
CA LEU A 97 8.59 6.29 7.66
C LEU A 97 7.32 6.98 8.15
N VAL A 98 7.00 8.16 7.60
CA VAL A 98 5.80 8.92 7.97
C VAL A 98 4.53 8.20 7.51
N GLU A 99 4.53 7.65 6.29
CA GLU A 99 3.41 6.86 5.78
C GLU A 99 3.23 5.56 6.57
N ALA A 100 4.31 4.81 6.85
CA ALA A 100 4.27 3.60 7.65
C ALA A 100 3.68 3.87 9.05
N ARG A 101 4.03 5.01 9.64
CA ARG A 101 3.45 5.47 10.91
C ARG A 101 1.95 5.77 10.77
N ALA A 102 1.53 6.42 9.69
CA ALA A 102 0.13 6.78 9.45
C ALA A 102 -0.78 5.54 9.24
N VAL A 103 -0.28 4.48 8.59
CA VAL A 103 -1.07 3.26 8.33
C VAL A 103 -1.11 2.28 9.52
N LEU A 104 -0.24 2.45 10.51
CA LEU A 104 -0.13 1.54 11.67
C LEU A 104 -1.46 1.30 12.41
N PRO A 105 -2.31 2.31 12.69
CA PRO A 105 -3.60 2.08 13.34
C PRO A 105 -4.54 1.16 12.56
N ALA A 106 -4.61 1.34 11.24
CA ALA A 106 -5.44 0.50 10.37
C ALA A 106 -4.93 -0.94 10.36
N LEU A 107 -3.61 -1.13 10.27
CA LEU A 107 -3.00 -2.46 10.29
C LEU A 107 -3.26 -3.20 11.62
N VAL A 108 -3.14 -2.51 12.75
CA VAL A 108 -3.45 -3.09 14.07
C VAL A 108 -4.92 -3.50 14.18
N ALA A 109 -5.83 -2.66 13.67
CA ALA A 109 -7.25 -2.98 13.66
C ALA A 109 -7.54 -4.25 12.84
N GLU A 110 -6.86 -4.39 11.71
CA GLU A 110 -6.99 -5.53 10.81
C GLU A 110 -6.44 -6.83 11.42
N VAL A 111 -5.26 -6.79 12.05
CA VAL A 111 -4.71 -7.93 12.77
C VAL A 111 -5.66 -8.40 13.87
N ARG A 112 -6.26 -7.47 14.62
CA ARG A 112 -7.27 -7.80 15.64
C ARG A 112 -8.53 -8.42 15.05
N ARG A 113 -8.99 -7.95 13.88
CA ARG A 113 -10.12 -8.53 13.15
C ARG A 113 -9.84 -9.99 12.77
N LEU A 114 -8.68 -10.25 12.18
CA LEU A 114 -8.24 -11.59 11.77
C LEU A 114 -8.08 -12.54 12.97
N GLN A 115 -7.55 -12.06 14.09
CA GLN A 115 -7.45 -12.88 15.32
C GLN A 115 -8.83 -13.29 15.86
N ARG A 116 -9.82 -12.39 15.83
CA ARG A 116 -11.20 -12.73 16.20
C ARG A 116 -11.81 -13.77 15.26
N GLN A 117 -11.61 -13.62 13.95
CA GLN A 117 -12.07 -14.59 12.96
C GLN A 117 -11.45 -15.97 13.17
N ARG A 118 -10.13 -16.02 13.39
CA ARG A 118 -9.44 -17.28 13.71
C ARG A 118 -9.98 -17.95 14.96
N LYS A 119 -10.17 -17.19 16.05
CA LYS A 119 -10.73 -17.73 17.31
C LYS A 119 -12.15 -18.28 17.11
N TYR A 120 -12.98 -17.57 16.34
CA TYR A 120 -14.32 -18.03 15.99
C TYR A 120 -14.28 -19.36 15.22
N LEU A 121 -13.45 -19.47 14.18
CA LEU A 121 -13.32 -20.70 13.39
C LEU A 121 -12.83 -21.88 14.23
N ILE A 122 -11.83 -21.68 15.09
CA ILE A 122 -11.35 -22.72 16.02
C ILE A 122 -12.47 -23.20 16.93
N ALA A 123 -13.30 -22.29 17.45
CA ALA A 123 -14.44 -22.66 18.30
C ALA A 123 -15.52 -23.45 17.52
N GLN A 124 -15.78 -23.09 16.26
CA GLN A 124 -16.71 -23.83 15.40
C GLN A 124 -16.20 -25.25 15.11
N LEU A 125 -14.90 -25.40 14.81
CA LEU A 125 -14.28 -26.70 14.61
C LEU A 125 -14.34 -27.55 15.89
N ALA A 126 -13.98 -26.98 17.04
CA ALA A 126 -14.05 -27.70 18.32
C ALA A 126 -15.48 -28.16 18.66
N LYS A 127 -16.50 -27.31 18.41
CA LYS A 127 -17.91 -27.68 18.61
C LYS A 127 -18.32 -28.83 17.69
N ARG A 128 -17.89 -28.77 16.44
CA ARG A 128 -18.15 -29.81 15.43
C ARG A 128 -17.47 -31.13 15.77
N ASP A 129 -16.24 -31.10 16.28
CA ASP A 129 -15.49 -32.29 16.64
C ASP A 129 -16.01 -32.95 17.94
N ALA A 130 -16.67 -32.18 18.81
CA ALA A 130 -17.37 -32.69 19.99
C ALA A 130 -18.66 -33.47 19.65
N GLU A 131 -19.20 -33.33 18.44
CA GLU A 131 -20.27 -34.19 17.88
C GLU A 131 -19.62 -35.30 17.02
N PRO A 132 -19.39 -36.51 17.56
CA PRO A 132 -18.57 -37.50 16.87
C PRO A 132 -19.20 -37.91 15.53
N GLY A 133 -18.41 -37.82 14.46
CA GLY A 133 -18.75 -38.31 13.11
C GLY A 133 -19.15 -37.25 12.08
N ARG A 134 -19.47 -36.00 12.48
CA ARG A 134 -19.79 -34.92 11.52
C ARG A 134 -18.60 -34.07 11.10
N GLY A 135 -17.55 -34.04 11.91
CA GLY A 135 -16.39 -33.16 11.69
C GLY A 135 -15.62 -33.44 10.40
N ASP A 136 -15.33 -34.71 10.15
CA ASP A 136 -14.60 -35.14 8.95
C ASP A 136 -15.40 -34.92 7.67
N THR A 137 -16.73 -35.07 7.70
CA THR A 137 -17.58 -34.85 6.52
C THR A 137 -17.64 -33.38 6.14
N ALA A 138 -17.85 -32.48 7.10
CA ALA A 138 -17.96 -31.04 6.83
C ALA A 138 -16.60 -30.38 6.49
N LEU A 139 -15.47 -30.89 7.01
CA LEU A 139 -14.15 -30.42 6.57
C LEU A 139 -13.89 -30.85 5.12
N ARG A 140 -14.25 -32.08 4.78
CA ARG A 140 -14.12 -32.62 3.42
C ARG A 140 -15.05 -31.87 2.46
N GLU A 141 -16.27 -31.51 2.86
CA GLU A 141 -17.20 -30.69 2.06
C GLU A 141 -16.73 -29.24 1.89
N PHE A 142 -16.21 -28.59 2.93
CA PHE A 142 -15.69 -27.22 2.82
C PHE A 142 -14.46 -27.16 1.92
N LEU A 143 -13.55 -28.14 2.04
CA LEU A 143 -12.36 -28.24 1.19
C LEU A 143 -12.69 -28.74 -0.23
N ALA A 144 -13.73 -29.56 -0.40
CA ALA A 144 -14.22 -29.99 -1.72
C ALA A 144 -15.10 -28.94 -2.41
N GLY A 145 -15.67 -27.98 -1.66
CA GLY A 145 -16.37 -26.81 -2.21
C GLY A 145 -15.43 -25.78 -2.86
N GLU A 146 -14.12 -25.94 -2.68
CA GLU A 146 -13.06 -25.34 -3.49
C GLU A 146 -12.53 -26.30 -4.57
N GLU A 147 -13.32 -27.28 -5.03
CA GLU A 147 -13.19 -27.71 -6.42
C GLU A 147 -13.58 -26.51 -7.29
N THR A 148 -12.55 -25.72 -7.58
CA THR A 148 -12.39 -24.95 -8.80
C THR A 148 -13.41 -25.37 -9.84
N HIS A 149 -14.37 -24.49 -10.09
CA HIS A 149 -14.99 -24.36 -11.39
C HIS A 149 -13.85 -24.03 -12.37
N VAL A 150 -13.06 -25.03 -12.71
CA VAL A 150 -12.40 -25.07 -14.01
C VAL A 150 -13.60 -25.16 -14.93
N VAL A 151 -13.99 -24.02 -15.49
CA VAL A 151 -14.63 -24.03 -16.79
C VAL A 151 -13.61 -24.74 -17.67
N ALA A 152 -13.77 -26.04 -17.84
CA ALA A 152 -13.31 -26.66 -19.05
C ALA A 152 -14.02 -25.85 -20.13
N ASP A 153 -13.23 -25.01 -20.80
CA ASP A 153 -13.62 -24.41 -22.05
C ASP A 153 -13.78 -25.58 -23.00
N ASP A 154 -15.01 -26.12 -23.05
CA ASP A 154 -15.46 -27.21 -23.92
C ASP A 154 -15.53 -26.75 -25.38
N SER A 155 -14.58 -25.91 -25.79
CA SER A 155 -14.47 -25.34 -27.12
C SER A 155 -13.81 -26.34 -28.07
N ASP A 156 -14.37 -27.56 -28.12
CA ASP A 156 -14.14 -28.54 -29.17
C ASP A 156 -15.44 -29.32 -29.44
N GLY A 157 -16.33 -28.69 -30.22
CA GLY A 157 -17.49 -29.34 -30.84
C GLY A 157 -17.93 -28.54 -32.09
N PRO A 158 -18.37 -29.21 -33.17
CA PRO A 158 -17.78 -29.03 -34.50
C PRO A 158 -18.55 -28.10 -35.45
N GLU A 159 -17.81 -27.49 -36.37
CA GLU A 159 -18.22 -26.96 -37.69
C GLU A 159 -19.36 -25.95 -37.75
N HIS A 160 -19.01 -24.66 -37.71
CA HIS A 160 -19.68 -23.65 -38.51
C HIS A 160 -18.76 -23.20 -39.64
N VAL A 161 -18.81 -23.95 -40.74
CA VAL A 161 -18.49 -23.43 -42.07
C VAL A 161 -19.64 -22.54 -42.51
N ASP A 162 -19.62 -21.28 -42.07
CA ASP A 162 -20.46 -20.25 -42.67
C ASP A 162 -19.57 -19.21 -43.34
N ASP A 163 -19.55 -19.35 -44.67
CA ASP A 163 -19.04 -18.42 -45.65
C ASP A 163 -19.26 -16.97 -45.22
N CYS A 164 -18.16 -16.22 -45.08
CA CYS A 164 -18.22 -14.77 -45.07
C CYS A 164 -17.81 -14.27 -46.48
N PRO A 165 -18.76 -14.09 -47.41
CA PRO A 165 -18.48 -13.46 -48.69
C PRO A 165 -18.34 -11.96 -48.45
N GLY A 166 -17.11 -11.44 -48.42
CA GLY A 166 -16.90 -9.99 -48.40
C GLY A 166 -15.62 -9.45 -47.77
N CYS A 167 -14.75 -10.27 -47.19
CA CYS A 167 -13.47 -9.79 -46.66
C CYS A 167 -12.42 -9.72 -47.78
N GLU A 168 -12.57 -8.74 -48.67
CA GLU A 168 -11.48 -8.35 -49.57
C GLU A 168 -10.30 -7.81 -48.77
N ALA A 169 -9.12 -8.24 -49.19
CA ALA A 169 -7.84 -7.99 -48.56
C ALA A 169 -7.52 -6.49 -48.44
N PHE A 170 -7.39 -5.99 -47.22
CA PHE A 170 -6.69 -4.73 -46.99
C PHE A 170 -5.17 -5.00 -47.00
N THR A 171 -4.59 -4.90 -48.19
CA THR A 171 -3.15 -4.97 -48.44
C THR A 171 -2.42 -3.85 -47.69
N LEU A 172 -1.55 -4.25 -46.75
CA LEU A 172 -0.54 -3.38 -46.16
C LEU A 172 0.65 -3.22 -47.12
N THR A 173 0.47 -2.39 -48.16
CA THR A 173 1.57 -1.92 -49.02
C THR A 173 1.87 -0.47 -48.65
N GLY A 174 3.10 -0.23 -48.23
CA GLY A 174 3.48 0.96 -47.48
C GLY A 174 3.55 2.27 -48.25
N HIS A 175 3.73 3.34 -47.49
CA HIS A 175 4.40 4.55 -47.95
C HIS A 175 5.28 5.15 -46.86
N ARG A 176 6.44 5.61 -47.33
CA ARG A 176 7.61 6.17 -46.67
C ARG A 176 7.64 7.65 -47.02
N ALA A 177 7.82 8.54 -46.04
CA ALA A 177 8.46 9.87 -46.13
C ALA A 177 8.41 10.50 -44.72
N VAL A 178 9.52 10.59 -43.96
CA VAL A 178 10.58 11.61 -44.00
C VAL A 178 10.02 13.03 -43.86
N VAL A 179 10.32 13.72 -42.76
CA VAL A 179 11.05 15.01 -42.73
C VAL A 179 11.76 15.16 -41.38
N ALA A 180 13.07 15.39 -41.46
CA ALA A 180 14.00 15.74 -40.39
C ALA A 180 13.89 17.22 -40.01
N GLY A 181 14.36 17.56 -38.82
CA GLY A 181 14.53 18.95 -38.39
C GLY A 181 15.50 19.08 -37.23
N ASP A 182 16.78 18.81 -37.47
CA ASP A 182 17.88 19.33 -36.66
C ASP A 182 18.00 20.84 -36.89
N GLY A 183 18.18 21.60 -35.80
CA GLY A 183 18.50 23.02 -35.83
C GLY A 183 19.40 23.39 -34.66
N GLN A 184 20.72 23.21 -34.84
CA GLN A 184 21.74 23.85 -34.02
C GLN A 184 21.98 25.31 -34.46
N GLN A 185 22.55 26.07 -33.52
CA GLN A 185 23.34 27.32 -33.62
C GLN A 185 22.58 28.64 -33.48
N GLN A 186 22.78 29.31 -32.34
CA GLN A 186 23.89 30.27 -32.16
C GLN A 186 24.27 30.42 -30.69
#